data_AF-A0A822F5X1-F1
#
_entry.id   AF-A0A822F5X1-F1
#
_cell.length_a   1.000
_cell.length_b   1.000
_cell.length_c   1.000
_cell.angle_alpha   90.00
_cell.angle_beta   90.00
_cell.angle_gamma   90.00
#
_symmetry.space_group_name_H-M   'P 1'
#
loop_
_entity.id
_entity.type
_entity.pdbx_description
1 polymer ?
#
loop_
_entity_poly.entity_id
_entity_poly.type
_entity_poly.pdbx_seq_one_letter_code
_entity_poly.pdbx_strand_id
1 'polypeptide(L)' 'ICRTAQQLYSNDNEFHDLSLCVRHNHAKLGNLHIGDSIVNIQLLNMNGEFVSLLSYCHLNRPLLIIAGSYT' A
#
# COMPACT_ATOMS: atom_id res chain seq x y z
N ILE A 1 -14.02 4.71 12.72
CA ILE A 1 -13.52 3.39 13.19
C ILE A 1 -12.86 2.71 12.01
N CYS A 2 -11.53 2.75 11.90
CA CYS A 2 -10.82 1.98 10.87
C CYS A 2 -10.97 0.49 11.20
N ARG A 3 -11.73 -0.24 10.40
CA ARG A 3 -11.70 -1.71 10.42
C ARG A 3 -10.49 -2.12 9.61
N THR A 4 -9.40 -2.49 10.29
CA THR A 4 -8.20 -2.99 9.61
C THR A 4 -8.51 -4.36 9.01
N ALA A 5 -7.88 -4.69 7.88
CA ALA A 5 -8.03 -5.99 7.24
C ALA A 5 -7.64 -7.15 8.20
N GLN A 6 -6.82 -6.86 9.20
CA GLN A 6 -6.48 -7.74 10.31
C GLN A 6 -7.71 -8.27 11.09
N GLN A 7 -8.80 -7.51 11.18
CA GLN A 7 -10.05 -7.98 11.81
C GLN A 7 -10.80 -9.02 10.96
N LEU A 8 -10.57 -9.04 9.64
CA LEU A 8 -11.20 -9.96 8.71
C LEU A 8 -10.35 -11.22 8.47
N TYR A 9 -9.03 -11.12 8.66
CA TYR A 9 -8.06 -12.19 8.44
C TYR A 9 -7.30 -12.55 9.72
N SER A 10 -8.00 -12.65 10.85
CA SER A 10 -7.42 -12.85 12.19
C SER A 10 -6.65 -14.17 12.37
N ASN A 11 -6.84 -15.13 11.46
CA ASN A 11 -6.30 -16.49 11.56
C ASN A 11 -5.13 -16.73 10.59
N ASP A 12 -4.76 -15.73 9.79
CA ASP A 12 -3.69 -15.84 8.81
C ASP A 12 -2.39 -15.30 9.42
N ASN A 13 -1.54 -16.22 9.88
CA ASN A 13 -0.24 -15.89 10.48
C ASN A 13 0.74 -15.23 9.51
N GLU A 14 0.47 -15.30 8.20
CA GLU A 14 1.27 -14.65 7.18
C GLU A 14 0.75 -13.25 6.78
N PHE A 15 -0.40 -12.85 7.33
CA PHE A 15 -0.99 -11.54 7.08
C PHE A 15 -0.27 -10.47 7.91
N HIS A 16 0.40 -9.54 7.22
CA HIS A 16 1.05 -8.39 7.84
C HIS A 16 0.43 -7.10 7.31
N ASP A 17 -0.16 -6.32 8.21
CA ASP A 17 -0.71 -4.99 7.88
C ASP A 17 0.43 -3.95 7.90
N LEU A 18 0.59 -3.24 6.78
CA LEU A 18 1.57 -2.17 6.61
C LEU A 18 0.81 -0.88 6.39
N SER A 19 0.61 -0.12 7.46
CA SER A 19 0.01 1.21 7.39
C SER A 19 0.98 2.18 6.71
N LEU A 20 0.57 2.71 5.55
CA LEU A 20 1.35 3.63 4.74
C LEU A 20 0.53 4.90 4.49
N CYS A 21 1.20 6.06 4.49
CA CYS A 21 0.53 7.34 4.23
C CYS A 21 1.20 8.06 3.06
N VAL A 22 0.39 8.59 2.15
CA VAL A 22 0.85 9.44 1.05
C VAL A 22 0.62 10.89 1.47
N ARG A 23 1.69 11.56 1.89
CA ARG A 23 1.62 12.95 2.37
C ARG A 23 1.41 13.98 1.24
N HIS A 24 1.84 13.64 0.02
CA HIS A 24 1.66 14.45 -1.18
C HIS A 24 1.20 13.56 -2.34
N ASN A 25 -0.11 13.45 -2.55
CA ASN A 25 -0.66 12.73 -3.69
C ASN A 25 -0.77 13.69 -4.89
N HIS A 26 0.34 13.91 -5.59
CA HIS A 26 0.31 14.56 -6.90
C HIS A 26 0.11 13.49 -7.99
N ALA A 27 -1.14 13.05 -8.16
CA ALA A 27 -1.51 12.17 -9.27
C ALA A 27 -1.31 12.91 -10.61
N LYS A 28 -0.10 12.82 -11.17
CA LYS A 28 0.27 13.41 -12.47
C LYS A 28 0.36 12.38 -13.60
N LEU A 29 0.34 11.09 -13.26
CA LEU A 29 0.65 9.98 -14.17
C LEU A 29 -0.58 9.31 -14.81
N GLY A 30 -1.80 9.82 -14.55
CA GLY A 30 -3.03 9.27 -15.11
C GLY A 30 -3.55 8.03 -14.38
N ASN A 31 -4.54 7.36 -14.98
CA ASN A 31 -5.17 6.17 -14.43
C ASN A 31 -4.40 4.92 -14.85
N LEU A 32 -4.27 3.95 -13.93
CA LEU A 32 -3.73 2.62 -14.22
C LEU A 32 -4.85 1.69 -14.69
N HIS A 33 -4.54 0.81 -15.64
CA HIS A 33 -5.42 -0.24 -16.14
C HIS A 33 -4.86 -1.63 -15.81
N ILE A 34 -5.72 -2.65 -15.92
CA ILE A 34 -5.31 -4.04 -15.73
C ILE A 34 -4.30 -4.41 -16.82
N GLY A 35 -3.15 -4.95 -16.41
CA GLY A 35 -2.05 -5.31 -17.30
C GLY A 35 -0.95 -4.26 -17.38
N ASP A 36 -1.20 -3.04 -16.89
CA ASP A 36 -0.17 -2.01 -16.81
C ASP A 36 0.90 -2.37 -15.77
N SER A 37 2.13 -1.94 -16.04
CA SER A 37 3.21 -2.04 -15.05
C SER A 37 2.96 -1.05 -13.91
N ILE A 38 3.05 -1.53 -12.67
CA ILE A 38 2.91 -0.68 -11.49
C ILE A 38 4.05 0.35 -11.45
N VAL A 39 3.72 1.61 -11.20
CA VAL A 39 4.72 2.68 -11.05
C VAL A 39 5.37 2.57 -9.68
N ASN A 40 6.70 2.67 -9.63
CA ASN A 40 7.40 2.74 -8.37
C ASN A 40 7.23 4.12 -7.72
N ILE A 41 6.35 4.22 -6.73
CA ILE A 41 6.10 5.46 -5.99
C ILE A 41 6.83 5.48 -4.65
N GLN A 42 7.18 6.68 -4.18
CA GLN A 42 7.74 6.90 -2.85
C GLN A 42 6.60 7.08 -1.84
N LEU A 43 6.67 6.34 -0.75
CA LEU A 43 5.70 6.31 0.34
C LEU A 43 6.39 6.79 1.62
N LEU A 44 5.60 7.29 2.56
CA LEU A 44 6.07 7.59 3.91
C LEU A 44 5.51 6.52 4.85
N ASN A 45 6.39 5.79 5.53
CA ASN A 45 5.98 4.83 6.54
C ASN A 45 5.59 5.55 7.85
N MET A 46 5.00 4.81 8.79
CA MET A 46 4.58 5.38 10.09
C MET A 46 5.74 5.85 10.98
N ASN A 47 6.98 5.45 10.67
CA ASN A 47 8.18 5.93 11.35
C ASN A 47 8.71 7.25 10.75
N GLY A 48 8.07 7.77 9.70
CA GLY A 48 8.50 8.99 9.00
C GLY A 48 9.62 8.77 7.99
N GLU A 49 9.92 7.52 7.64
CA GLU A 49 10.94 7.16 6.67
C GLU A 49 10.34 7.04 5.27
N PHE A 50 11.13 7.45 4.27
CA PHE A 50 10.76 7.26 2.87
C PHE A 50 11.06 5.84 2.42
N VAL A 51 10.05 5.16 1.90
CA VAL A 51 10.13 3.80 1.39
C VAL A 51 9.56 3.74 -0.03
N SER A 52 9.91 2.73 -0.81
CA SER A 52 9.43 2.55 -2.19
C SER A 52 8.27 1.56 -2.22
N LEU A 53 7.26 1.76 -3.07
CA LEU A 53 6.18 0.77 -3.20
C LEU A 53 6.75 -0.60 -3.61
N LEU A 54 7.68 -0.61 -4.55
CA LEU A 54 8.29 -1.86 -5.03
C LEU A 54 9.13 -2.57 -3.97
N SER A 55 9.60 -1.91 -2.90
CA SER A 55 10.28 -2.62 -1.81
C SER A 55 9.34 -3.57 -1.04
N TYR A 56 8.02 -3.39 -1.16
CA TYR A 56 7.01 -4.31 -0.60
C TYR A 56 6.54 -5.38 -1.60
N CYS A 57 6.91 -5.25 -2.88
CA CYS A 57 6.62 -6.25 -3.89
C CYS A 57 7.65 -7.39 -3.78
N HIS A 58 7.35 -8.42 -3.00
CA HIS A 58 8.13 -9.66 -3.03
C HIS A 58 7.65 -10.53 -4.19
N LEU A 59 8.57 -10.94 -5.08
CA LEU A 59 8.27 -11.67 -6.33
C LEU A 59 7.43 -12.95 -6.15
N ASN A 60 7.37 -13.50 -4.93
CA ASN A 60 6.66 -14.74 -4.62
C ASN A 60 5.27 -14.52 -3.97
N ARG A 61 4.83 -13.28 -3.73
CA ARG A 61 3.55 -13.00 -3.06
C ARG A 61 2.82 -11.83 -3.72
N PRO A 62 1.51 -11.95 -4.01
CA PRO A 62 0.73 -10.83 -4.50
C PRO A 62 0.63 -9.74 -3.42
N LEU A 63 0.76 -8.48 -3.84
CA LEU A 63 0.58 -7.31 -2.98
C LEU A 63 -0.83 -6.73 -3.16
N LEU A 64 -1.58 -6.58 -2.07
CA LEU A 64 -2.86 -5.87 -2.06
C LEU A 64 -2.66 -4.48 -1.46
N ILE A 65 -3.07 -3.44 -2.20
CA ILE A 65 -3.00 -2.05 -1.75
C ILE A 65 -4.42 -1.58 -1.45
N ILE A 66 -4.69 -1.19 -0.20
CA ILE A 66 -5.96 -0.58 0.20
C ILE A 66 -5.70 0.91 0.38
N ALA A 67 -6.16 1.71 -0.57
CA ALA A 67 -6.04 3.17 -0.51
C ALA A 67 -7.35 3.79 -0.01
N GLY A 68 -7.23 4.79 0.86
CA GLY A 68 -8.34 5.58 1.35
C GLY A 68 -7.85 6.98 1.72
N SER A 69 -8.75 7.95 1.67
CA SER A 69 -8.53 9.30 2.19
C SER A 69 -9.45 9.52 3.38
N TYR A 70 -8.94 10.09 4.45
CA TYR A 70 -9.76 10.57 5.55
C TYR A 70 -9.66 12.10 5.61
N THR A 71 -10.76 12.75 5.93
CA THR A 71 -10.84 14.18 6.25
C THR A 71 -11.04 14.34 7.75
#